data_AF-X1BQH3-F1
#
_entry.id   AF-X1BQH3-F1
#
_cell.length_a   1.000
_cell.length_b   1.000
_cell.length_c   1.000
_cell.angle_alpha   90.00
_cell.angle_beta   90.00
_cell.angle_gamma   90.00
#
_symmetry.space_group_name_H-M   'P 1'
#
loop_
_entity.id
_entity.type
_entity.pdbx_description
1 polymer ?
#
loop_
_entity_poly.entity_id
_entity_poly.type
_entity_poly.pdbx_seq_one_letter_code
_entity_poly.pdbx_strand_id
1 'polypeptide(L)'
;MIEGVNLVNLKQIPDDRGKIMHMLRCDEDHFEKFGEIYFSVVYPEVIKGWHLHKKMVLNYAVPVGMIKLVLYDERDGSSTKGKLMELFIGENNYCLVQF
;
A
#
# COMPACT_ATOMS: atom_id res chain seq x y z
N MET A 1 -7.77 -11.90 4.16
CA MET A 1 -7.58 -10.48 4.53
C MET A 1 -7.19 -10.41 5.99
N ILE A 2 -6.19 -9.60 6.32
CA ILE A 2 -5.84 -9.21 7.69
C ILE A 2 -6.77 -8.07 8.12
N GLU A 3 -7.26 -8.11 9.36
CA GLU A 3 -8.14 -7.07 9.92
C GLU A 3 -7.42 -5.71 9.99
N GLY A 4 -8.05 -4.64 9.50
CA GLY A 4 -7.45 -3.30 9.46
C GLY A 4 -6.57 -3.01 8.25
N VAL A 5 -6.37 -3.98 7.35
CA VAL A 5 -5.74 -3.72 6.04
C VAL A 5 -6.83 -3.35 5.03
N ASN A 6 -6.78 -2.13 4.51
CA ASN A 6 -7.71 -1.64 3.49
C ASN A 6 -7.05 -1.64 2.11
N LEU A 7 -7.78 -2.08 1.09
CA LEU A 7 -7.37 -2.03 -0.32
C LEU A 7 -8.32 -1.11 -1.08
N VAL A 8 -7.78 -0.08 -1.70
CA VAL A 8 -8.56 0.90 -2.48
C VAL A 8 -8.03 0.91 -3.91
N ASN A 9 -8.88 0.54 -4.86
CA ASN A 9 -8.52 0.65 -6.28
C ASN A 9 -8.35 2.11 -6.66
N LEU A 10 -7.18 2.46 -7.23
CA LEU A 10 -6.85 3.83 -7.56
C LEU A 10 -7.13 4.14 -9.03
N LYS A 11 -7.51 5.38 -9.29
CA LYS A 11 -7.85 5.83 -10.65
C LYS A 11 -6.58 6.10 -11.46
N GLN A 12 -6.50 5.49 -12.65
CA GLN A 12 -5.57 5.87 -13.71
C GLN A 12 -6.35 6.54 -14.85
N ILE A 13 -5.84 7.66 -15.36
CA ILE A 13 -6.46 8.45 -16.44
C ILE A 13 -5.45 8.53 -17.59
N PRO A 14 -5.49 7.60 -18.55
CA PRO A 14 -4.55 7.57 -19.67
C PRO A 14 -4.92 8.59 -20.76
N ASP A 15 -3.91 9.10 -21.45
CA ASP A 15 -4.02 9.89 -22.68
C ASP A 15 -2.86 9.56 -23.65
N ASP A 16 -2.74 10.30 -24.75
CA ASP A 16 -1.70 10.14 -25.77
C ASP A 16 -0.27 10.46 -25.29
N ARG A 17 -0.12 11.06 -24.11
CA ARG A 17 1.16 11.50 -23.53
C ARG A 17 1.60 10.62 -22.36
N GLY A 18 0.69 9.78 -21.82
CA GLY A 18 0.95 8.92 -20.68
C GLY A 18 -0.31 8.67 -19.85
N LYS A 19 -0.21 8.87 -18.53
CA LYS A 19 -1.35 8.72 -17.61
C LYS A 19 -1.19 9.56 -16.34
N ILE A 20 -2.31 10.07 -15.83
CA ILE A 20 -2.42 10.61 -14.48
C ILE A 20 -2.80 9.47 -13.54
N MET A 21 -2.15 9.42 -12.37
CA MET A 21 -2.39 8.38 -11.35
C MET A 21 -2.76 9.07 -10.03
N HIS A 22 -3.98 8.84 -9.55
CA HIS A 22 -4.40 9.33 -8.23
C HIS A 22 -3.81 8.44 -7.15
N MET A 23 -3.23 9.03 -6.08
CA MET A 23 -2.73 8.26 -4.94
C MET A 23 -3.58 8.45 -3.69
N LEU A 24 -3.66 9.69 -3.16
CA LEU A 24 -4.36 9.99 -1.91
C LEU A 24 -5.01 11.36 -2.05
N ARG A 25 -6.31 11.45 -1.74
CA ARG A 25 -7.05 12.71 -1.71
C ARG A 25 -7.69 12.92 -0.35
N CYS A 26 -7.79 14.18 0.07
CA CYS A 26 -8.38 14.50 1.36
C CYS A 26 -9.91 14.32 1.44
N ASP A 27 -10.57 14.12 0.30
CA ASP A 27 -12.01 13.91 0.19
C ASP A 27 -12.40 12.44 0.01
N GLU A 28 -11.45 11.51 0.15
CA GLU A 28 -11.70 10.06 0.12
C GLU A 28 -11.86 9.52 1.55
N ASP A 29 -12.80 8.58 1.73
CA ASP A 29 -13.18 8.04 3.06
C ASP A 29 -12.02 7.44 3.87
N HIS A 30 -10.97 6.96 3.19
CA HIS A 30 -9.79 6.35 3.81
C HIS A 30 -8.72 7.38 4.20
N PHE A 31 -8.91 8.67 3.90
CA PHE A 31 -7.99 9.72 4.32
C PHE A 31 -8.28 10.17 5.75
N GLU A 32 -7.26 10.12 6.61
CA GLU A 32 -7.36 10.61 7.98
C GLU A 32 -6.80 12.04 8.13
N LYS A 33 -5.50 12.19 7.86
CA LYS A 33 -4.76 13.45 8.02
C LYS A 33 -3.43 13.38 7.27
N PHE A 34 -2.86 14.54 6.98
CA PHE A 34 -1.48 14.60 6.50
C PHE A 34 -0.48 14.37 7.64
N GLY A 35 0.55 13.57 7.37
CA GLY A 35 1.70 13.40 8.25
C GLY A 35 2.99 13.67 7.47
N GLU A 36 3.37 12.72 6.62
CA GLU A 36 4.53 12.83 5.73
C GLU A 36 4.29 12.07 4.43
N ILE A 37 5.08 12.39 3.41
CA ILE A 37 5.21 11.60 2.19
C ILE A 37 6.69 11.40 1.88
N TYR A 38 7.07 10.16 1.57
CA TYR A 38 8.41 9.81 1.12
C TYR A 38 8.33 8.76 0.01
N PHE A 39 9.41 8.64 -0.76
CA PHE A 39 9.53 7.66 -1.83
C PHE A 39 10.62 6.64 -1.49
N SER A 40 10.35 5.38 -1.77
CA SER A 40 11.31 4.28 -1.60
C SER A 40 11.45 3.53 -2.90
N VAL A 41 12.69 3.24 -3.28
CA VAL A 41 13.03 2.36 -4.41
C VAL A 41 13.51 1.03 -3.85
N VAL A 42 13.10 -0.07 -4.47
CA VAL A 42 13.60 -1.42 -4.19
C VAL A 42 14.09 -2.00 -5.52
N TYR A 43 15.33 -2.49 -5.54
CA TYR A 43 15.88 -3.12 -6.74
C TYR A 43 15.29 -4.52 -6.97
N PRO A 44 15.29 -5.02 -8.21
CA PRO A 44 14.84 -6.39 -8.51
C PRO A 44 15.49 -7.41 -7.57
N GLU A 45 14.71 -8.41 -7.15
CA GLU A 45 15.12 -9.52 -6.27
C GLU A 45 15.51 -9.12 -4.82
N VAL A 46 15.51 -7.83 -4.50
CA VAL A 46 15.81 -7.36 -3.13
C VAL A 46 14.56 -7.41 -2.26
N ILE A 47 14.71 -7.97 -1.06
CA ILE A 47 13.67 -7.98 -0.03
C ILE A 47 13.94 -6.85 0.97
N LYS A 48 12.96 -5.97 1.17
CA LYS A 48 13.01 -4.88 2.16
C LYS A 48 12.01 -5.15 3.29
N GLY A 49 12.45 -5.85 4.33
CA GLY A 49 11.61 -6.22 5.47
C GLY A 49 12.41 -6.88 6.60
N TRP A 50 11.85 -7.06 7.79
CA TRP A 50 10.50 -6.64 8.22
C TRP A 50 10.52 -5.23 8.82
N HIS A 51 9.42 -4.48 8.62
CA HIS A 51 9.21 -3.18 9.26
C HIS A 51 7.90 -3.21 10.03
N LEU A 52 7.93 -2.85 11.31
CA LEU A 52 6.74 -2.71 12.15
C LEU A 52 6.63 -1.27 12.64
N HIS A 53 5.57 -0.60 12.23
CA HIS A 53 5.26 0.76 12.64
C HIS A 53 4.22 0.74 13.76
N LYS A 54 4.53 1.33 14.92
CA LYS A 54 3.66 1.30 16.10
C LYS A 54 2.73 2.51 16.25
N LYS A 55 2.97 3.58 15.48
CA LYS A 55 2.35 4.90 15.72
C LYS A 55 1.79 5.57 14.46
N MET A 56 1.94 4.96 13.30
CA MET A 56 1.53 5.54 12.02
C MET A 56 0.81 4.49 11.19
N VAL A 57 -0.20 4.97 10.46
CA VAL A 57 -0.86 4.23 9.38
C VAL A 57 -0.09 4.52 8.10
N LEU A 58 0.24 3.48 7.36
CA LEU A 58 0.95 3.59 6.09
C LEU A 58 -0.04 3.53 4.95
N ASN A 59 0.17 4.37 3.93
CA ASN A 59 -0.59 4.35 2.68
C ASN A 59 0.38 4.07 1.53
N TYR A 60 0.37 2.86 1.00
CA TYR A 60 1.30 2.42 -0.03
C TYR A 60 0.62 2.39 -1.40
N ALA A 61 1.24 3.03 -2.39
CA ALA A 61 0.89 2.90 -3.80
C ALA A 61 2.19 2.81 -4.61
N VAL A 62 2.19 1.98 -5.67
CA VAL A 62 3.39 1.72 -6.46
C VAL A 62 3.15 2.22 -7.89
N PRO A 63 3.61 3.45 -8.22
CA PRO A 63 3.37 4.05 -9.53
C PRO A 63 4.33 3.59 -10.62
N VAL A 64 5.45 2.94 -10.27
CA VAL A 64 6.47 2.46 -11.21
C VAL A 64 6.85 1.02 -10.88
N GLY A 65 6.74 0.14 -11.87
CA GLY A 65 7.03 -1.29 -11.72
C GLY A 65 5.97 -2.04 -10.91
N MET A 66 6.39 -3.16 -10.32
CA MET A 66 5.56 -4.06 -9.53
C MET A 66 6.35 -4.58 -8.34
N ILE A 67 5.68 -4.76 -7.20
CA ILE A 67 6.25 -5.42 -6.02
C ILE A 67 5.32 -6.50 -5.48
N LYS A 68 5.89 -7.44 -4.73
CA LYS A 68 5.16 -8.31 -3.82
C LYS A 68 5.21 -7.70 -2.41
N LEU A 69 4.14 -7.05 -1.99
CA LEU A 69 3.96 -6.56 -0.63
C LEU A 69 3.47 -7.71 0.25
N VAL A 70 4.20 -7.99 1.34
CA VAL A 70 3.86 -9.06 2.28
C VAL A 70 3.56 -8.44 3.64
N LEU A 71 2.40 -8.79 4.20
CA LEU A 71 1.94 -8.37 5.52
C LEU A 71 1.74 -9.61 6.39
N TYR A 72 2.05 -9.48 7.68
CA TYR A 72 1.85 -10.54 8.66
C TYR A 72 1.23 -9.95 9.92
N ASP A 73 0.19 -10.60 10.43
CA ASP A 73 -0.50 -10.13 11.63
C ASP A 73 0.05 -10.79 12.89
N GLU A 74 0.92 -10.08 13.60
CA GLU A 74 1.47 -10.50 14.89
C GLU A 74 0.60 -10.07 16.09
N ARG A 75 -0.42 -9.22 15.88
CA ARG A 75 -1.12 -8.52 16.98
C ARG A 75 -1.80 -9.50 17.92
N ASP A 76 -1.46 -9.43 19.21
CA ASP A 76 -2.14 -10.19 20.26
C ASP A 76 -3.64 -9.84 20.31
N GLY A 77 -4.48 -10.87 20.42
CA GLY A 77 -5.94 -10.70 20.45
C GLY A 77 -6.60 -10.40 19.10
N SER A 78 -5.81 -10.22 18.02
CA SER A 78 -6.37 -10.06 16.67
C SER A 78 -7.10 -11.32 16.22
N SER A 79 -8.26 -11.13 15.60
CA SER A 79 -9.03 -12.21 14.93
C SER A 79 -8.27 -12.81 13.73
N THR A 80 -7.25 -12.11 13.25
CA THR A 80 -6.40 -12.52 12.13
C THR A 80 -4.95 -12.79 12.51
N LYS A 81 -4.62 -12.93 13.81
CA LYS A 81 -3.26 -13.25 14.25
C LYS A 81 -2.71 -14.49 13.55
N GLY A 82 -1.46 -14.43 13.09
CA GLY A 82 -0.77 -15.49 12.37
C GLY A 82 -1.09 -15.57 10.87
N LYS A 83 -2.01 -14.73 10.36
CA LYS A 83 -2.27 -14.70 8.92
C LYS A 83 -1.15 -13.97 8.18
N LEU A 84 -0.69 -14.61 7.10
CA LEU A 84 0.16 -14.00 6.07
C LEU A 84 -0.74 -13.51 4.93
N MET A 85 -0.44 -12.31 4.43
CA MET A 85 -1.12 -11.72 3.30
C MET A 85 -0.11 -11.25 2.27
N GLU A 86 -0.28 -11.71 1.03
CA GLU A 86 0.63 -11.41 -0.08
C GLU A 86 -0.14 -10.67 -1.17
N LEU A 87 0.39 -9.51 -1.55
CA LEU A 87 -0.23 -8.58 -2.49
C LEU A 87 0.75 -8.26 -3.61
N PHE A 88 0.31 -8.40 -4.85
CA PHE A 88 1.09 -7.98 -6.02
C PHE A 88 0.54 -6.64 -6.48
N ILE A 89 1.25 -5.55 -6.19
CA ILE A 89 0.79 -4.18 -6.44
C ILE A 89 1.80 -3.43 -7.31
N GLY A 90 1.31 -2.50 -8.12
CA GLY A 90 2.14 -1.77 -9.08
C GLY A 90 1.33 -1.20 -10.21
N GLU A 91 1.99 -0.86 -11.32
CA GLU A 91 1.33 -0.21 -12.45
C GLU A 91 0.14 -1.00 -13.03
N ASN A 92 0.26 -2.33 -13.05
CA ASN A 92 -0.76 -3.24 -13.57
C ASN A 92 -1.86 -3.56 -12.55
N ASN A 93 -1.63 -3.28 -11.27
CA ASN A 93 -2.60 -3.43 -10.19
C ASN A 93 -2.46 -2.25 -9.25
N TYR A 94 -2.88 -1.09 -9.74
CA TYR A 94 -2.65 0.18 -9.06
C TYR A 94 -3.74 0.40 -8.00
N CYS A 95 -3.34 0.18 -6.76
CA CYS A 95 -4.19 0.35 -5.59
C CYS A 95 -3.40 1.00 -4.45
N LEU A 96 -4.15 1.57 -3.52
CA LEU A 96 -3.65 1.99 -2.22
C LEU A 96 -3.85 0.83 -1.24
N VAL A 97 -2.76 0.44 -0.58
CA VAL A 97 -2.78 -0.49 0.56
C VAL A 97 -2.57 0.33 1.82
N GLN A 98 -3.58 0.36 2.68
CA GLN A 98 -3.53 1.04 3.97
C GLN A 98 -3.42 0.01 5.10
N PHE A 99 -2.47 0.17 6.02
CA PHE A 99 -2.21 -0.76 7.13
C PHE A 99 -1.40 -0.12 8.26
#